data_AF-A0A8T5Y6V2-F1
#
_entry.id   AF-A0A8T5Y6V2-F1
#
_cell.length_a   1.000
_cell.length_b   1.000
_cell.length_c   1.000
_cell.angle_alpha   90.00
_cell.angle_beta   90.00
_cell.angle_gamma   90.00
#
_symmetry.space_group_name_H-M   'P 1'
#
loop_
_entity.id
_entity.type
_entity.pdbx_description
1 polymer ?
#
loop_
_entity_poly.entity_id
_entity_poly.type
_entity_poly.pdbx_seq_one_letter_code
_entity_poly.pdbx_strand_id
1 'polypeptide(L)'
;MTGFAHGFIEWDGSEHYTLGHGGNTAAFSAQVNIVPEENFGVVILTNSAGESEISLGLTQALVGKRNQPAPSSPGNLPSASEVEGSFVSARRMHNSFLELYSYLSLVDVRAVDDNVIELSMGGQSATLVQTRPYVFERDEAEGLLNYIFDMVYFEVVDGRVQRMSGDLLPLPPGRTRPWLMASILIAGFSVLYFSVSPVILLIKKLRSKRRTSYDTFYWRRYMGLLTLTGTAVLANNALLIARMLIDNYRSFAQVRIHVLINYPLFVLAAVLILATILQWRRSRLTRGQKFWTLTTIFTMLAFAGLLANWQFLTLLA
;
A
#
# COMPACT_ATOMS: atom_id res chain seq x y z
N MET A 1 22.30 17.96 5.47
CA MET A 1 21.59 17.44 6.64
C MET A 1 20.20 18.00 6.49
N THR A 2 19.15 17.20 6.58
CA THR A 2 17.81 17.75 6.73
C THR A 2 17.47 17.65 8.21
N GLY A 3 17.92 18.62 9.00
CA GLY A 3 17.62 18.66 10.43
C GLY A 3 16.11 18.80 10.66
N PHE A 4 15.58 18.10 11.66
CA PHE A 4 14.25 18.38 12.22
C PHE A 4 14.42 18.75 13.68
N ALA A 5 14.06 19.98 14.05
CA ALA A 5 14.18 20.45 15.42
C ALA A 5 13.04 21.40 15.76
N HIS A 6 12.40 21.19 16.91
CA HIS A 6 11.34 22.08 17.44
C HIS A 6 10.21 22.39 16.46
N GLY A 7 9.89 21.47 15.55
CA GLY A 7 8.85 21.66 14.53
C GLY A 7 9.33 22.40 13.27
N PHE A 8 10.61 22.69 13.13
CA PHE A 8 11.19 23.20 11.89
C PHE A 8 11.98 22.11 11.18
N ILE A 9 11.80 22.06 9.87
CA ILE A 9 12.51 21.20 8.94
C ILE A 9 13.50 22.08 8.19
N GLU A 10 14.76 21.68 8.17
CA GLU A 10 15.74 22.29 7.27
C GLU A 10 15.25 22.08 5.83
N TRP A 11 15.09 23.17 5.08
CA TRP A 11 14.65 23.09 3.71
C TRP A 11 15.85 22.72 2.85
N ASP A 12 15.85 21.48 2.37
CA ASP A 12 16.95 20.95 1.58
C ASP A 12 17.13 21.75 0.29
N GLY A 13 18.41 21.95 -0.05
CA GLY A 13 18.77 22.50 -1.34
C GLY A 13 18.40 23.97 -1.53
N SER A 14 18.43 24.82 -0.50
CA SER A 14 18.52 26.28 -0.68
C SER A 14 19.98 26.75 -0.60
N GLU A 15 20.32 27.86 -1.29
CA GLU A 15 21.66 28.46 -1.20
C GLU A 15 21.95 28.99 0.21
N HIS A 16 20.91 29.54 0.85
CA HIS A 16 20.93 30.02 2.22
C HIS A 16 20.34 29.00 3.18
N TYR A 17 20.75 29.04 4.45
CA TYR A 17 20.13 28.22 5.48
C TYR A 17 18.64 28.57 5.62
N THR A 18 17.77 27.60 5.36
CA THR A 18 16.32 27.80 5.35
C THR A 18 15.65 26.80 6.27
N LEU A 19 14.72 27.30 7.09
CA LEU A 19 13.86 26.50 7.94
C LEU A 19 12.43 26.60 7.45
N GLY A 20 11.71 25.49 7.42
CA GLY A 20 10.30 25.50 7.05
C GLY A 20 9.46 24.41 7.69
N HIS A 21 8.16 24.51 7.49
CA HIS A 21 7.21 23.45 7.81
C HIS A 21 5.98 23.61 6.93
N GLY A 22 5.55 22.50 6.33
CA GLY A 22 4.28 22.38 5.63
C GLY A 22 3.22 21.63 6.44
N GLY A 23 1.95 21.88 6.17
CA GLY A 23 0.84 21.14 6.74
C GLY A 23 -0.35 21.13 5.80
N ASN A 24 -0.97 19.96 5.63
CA ASN A 24 -2.09 19.79 4.72
C ASN A 24 -3.25 19.10 5.46
N THR A 25 -4.45 19.54 5.12
CA THR A 25 -5.72 18.88 5.43
C THR A 25 -6.43 18.55 4.12
N ALA A 26 -7.65 18.02 4.20
CA ALA A 26 -8.47 17.77 3.01
C ALA A 26 -8.72 19.00 2.13
N ALA A 27 -8.76 20.18 2.74
CA ALA A 27 -9.26 21.39 2.10
C ALA A 27 -8.26 22.54 2.13
N PHE A 28 -7.18 22.43 2.89
CA PHE A 28 -6.24 23.53 3.12
C PHE A 28 -4.82 23.02 3.21
N SER A 29 -3.91 23.79 2.65
CA SER A 29 -2.48 23.57 2.71
C SER A 29 -1.78 24.84 3.14
N ALA A 30 -0.76 24.68 3.98
CA ALA A 30 0.06 25.74 4.50
C ALA A 30 1.53 25.35 4.30
N GLN A 31 2.35 26.33 3.93
CA GLN A 31 3.81 26.20 3.88
C GLN A 31 4.41 27.47 4.45
N VAL A 32 5.35 27.31 5.38
CA VAL A 32 6.14 28.40 5.95
C VAL A 32 7.60 28.11 5.72
N ASN A 33 8.35 29.09 5.24
CA ASN A 33 9.80 29.04 5.08
C ASN A 33 10.42 30.35 5.59
N ILE A 34 11.56 30.24 6.25
CA ILE A 34 12.29 31.34 6.88
C ILE A 34 13.75 31.19 6.47
N VAL A 35 14.35 32.27 6.00
CA VAL A 35 15.77 32.40 5.64
C VAL A 35 16.38 33.44 6.60
N PRO A 36 16.90 33.01 7.77
CA PRO A 36 17.30 33.95 8.82
C PRO A 36 18.41 34.92 8.38
N GLU A 37 19.37 34.44 7.60
CA GLU A 37 20.52 35.24 7.12
C GLU A 37 20.09 36.42 6.24
N GLU A 38 19.02 36.22 5.45
CA GLU A 38 18.48 37.21 4.52
C GLU A 38 17.36 38.06 5.14
N ASN A 39 17.01 37.83 6.41
CA ASN A 39 15.80 38.40 7.04
C ASN A 39 14.55 38.22 6.18
N PHE A 40 14.45 37.07 5.50
CA PHE A 40 13.41 36.77 4.53
C PHE A 40 12.54 35.60 5.00
N GLY A 41 11.27 35.61 4.60
CA GLY A 41 10.35 34.53 4.89
C GLY A 41 9.18 34.52 3.91
N VAL A 42 8.66 33.32 3.67
CA VAL A 42 7.54 33.07 2.77
C VAL A 42 6.49 32.27 3.52
N VAL A 43 5.24 32.70 3.42
CA VAL A 43 4.08 31.96 3.93
C VAL A 43 3.08 31.79 2.79
N ILE A 44 2.73 30.54 2.50
CA ILE A 44 1.76 30.19 1.47
C ILE A 44 0.61 29.47 2.16
N LEU A 45 -0.61 30.01 1.98
CA LEU A 45 -1.85 29.40 2.44
C LEU A 45 -2.75 29.23 1.22
N THR A 46 -3.28 28.04 1.02
CA THR A 46 -4.13 27.74 -0.12
C THR A 46 -5.23 26.75 0.26
N ASN A 47 -6.34 26.85 -0.45
CA ASN A 47 -7.49 25.96 -0.35
C ASN A 47 -7.83 25.30 -1.70
N SER A 48 -6.86 25.27 -2.60
CA SER A 48 -6.96 24.58 -3.89
C SER A 48 -6.33 23.21 -3.82
N ALA A 49 -6.90 22.24 -4.54
CA ALA A 49 -6.26 20.95 -4.78
C ALA A 49 -5.10 21.11 -5.79
N GLY A 50 -4.11 20.22 -5.72
CA GLY A 50 -2.99 20.17 -6.67
C GLY A 50 -2.00 21.32 -6.47
N GLU A 51 -1.94 21.87 -5.28
CA GLU A 51 -1.24 23.09 -4.92
C GLU A 51 0.28 22.96 -4.83
N SER A 52 0.86 21.76 -5.02
CA SER A 52 2.29 21.50 -4.82
C SER A 52 3.20 22.43 -5.64
N GLU A 53 2.79 22.83 -6.85
CA GLU A 53 3.53 23.82 -7.64
C GLU A 53 3.57 25.19 -6.98
N ILE A 54 2.48 25.59 -6.32
CA ILE A 54 2.41 26.85 -5.58
C ILE A 54 3.12 26.68 -4.23
N SER A 55 2.83 25.65 -3.44
CA SER A 55 3.41 25.51 -2.10
C SER A 55 4.91 25.20 -2.12
N LEU A 56 5.35 24.27 -2.97
CA LEU A 56 6.76 23.85 -3.05
C LEU A 56 7.50 24.60 -4.16
N GLY A 57 6.90 24.71 -5.35
CA GLY A 57 7.55 25.33 -6.51
C GLY A 57 7.80 26.83 -6.34
N LEU A 58 6.81 27.62 -5.88
CA LEU A 58 7.01 29.05 -5.61
C LEU A 58 8.01 29.26 -4.47
N THR A 59 7.91 28.48 -3.40
CA THR A 59 8.89 28.52 -2.30
C THR A 59 10.30 28.30 -2.82
N GLN A 60 10.50 27.29 -3.67
CA GLN A 60 11.79 27.00 -4.28
C GLN A 60 12.27 28.10 -5.22
N ALA A 61 11.36 28.77 -5.95
CA ALA A 61 11.71 29.91 -6.79
C ALA A 61 12.13 31.16 -5.98
N LEU A 62 11.54 31.35 -4.79
CA LEU A 62 11.81 32.51 -3.92
C LEU A 62 13.04 32.31 -3.04
N VAL A 63 13.20 31.13 -2.45
CA VAL A 63 14.29 30.79 -1.53
C VAL A 63 15.54 30.29 -2.28
N GLY A 64 15.37 29.90 -3.54
CA GLY A 64 16.44 29.39 -4.40
C GLY A 64 16.66 27.89 -4.28
N LYS A 65 17.42 27.37 -5.25
CA LYS A 65 17.97 26.01 -5.24
C LYS A 65 19.48 26.05 -4.98
N ARG A 66 20.01 25.04 -4.30
CA ARG A 66 21.44 24.84 -4.13
C ARG A 66 22.00 24.43 -5.49
N ASN A 67 22.61 25.37 -6.19
CA ASN A 67 23.35 25.12 -7.42
C ASN A 67 24.81 24.75 -7.14
N GLN A 68 25.10 24.10 -6.01
CA GLN A 68 26.44 23.61 -5.73
C GLN A 68 26.54 22.18 -6.25
N PRO A 69 27.52 21.86 -7.11
CA PRO A 69 27.78 20.47 -7.45
C PRO A 69 28.02 19.69 -6.17
N ALA A 70 27.46 18.49 -6.11
CA ALA A 70 27.78 17.49 -5.10
C ALA A 70 29.30 17.52 -4.84
N PRO A 71 29.77 17.64 -3.59
CA PRO A 71 31.20 17.62 -3.32
C PRO A 71 31.80 16.38 -3.97
N SER A 72 32.81 16.59 -4.82
CA SER A 72 33.60 15.51 -5.40
C SER A 72 34.17 14.71 -4.23
N SER A 73 33.79 13.44 -4.12
CA SER A 73 33.96 12.62 -2.92
C SER A 73 35.35 12.77 -2.28
N PRO A 74 35.45 13.25 -1.03
CA PRO A 74 36.65 13.08 -0.25
C PRO A 74 36.56 11.71 0.46
N GLY A 75 36.83 10.61 -0.26
CA GLY A 75 37.16 9.31 0.35
C GLY A 75 36.37 8.07 -0.10
N ASN A 76 36.65 6.97 0.60
CA ASN A 76 36.11 5.62 0.39
C ASN A 76 34.62 5.59 0.80
N LEU A 77 33.71 5.65 -0.18
CA LEU A 77 32.26 5.59 0.06
C LEU A 77 31.83 4.13 0.30
N PRO A 78 30.91 3.87 1.25
CA PRO A 78 30.22 2.58 1.36
C PRO A 78 29.49 2.24 0.07
N SER A 79 29.31 0.94 -0.21
CA SER A 79 28.62 0.51 -1.42
C SER A 79 27.15 0.91 -1.38
N ALA A 80 26.62 1.43 -2.49
CA ALA A 80 25.19 1.68 -2.66
C ALA A 80 24.32 0.42 -2.47
N SER A 81 24.89 -0.78 -2.65
CA SER A 81 24.20 -2.05 -2.40
C SER A 81 23.80 -2.25 -0.94
N GLU A 82 24.48 -1.59 0.01
CA GLU A 82 24.19 -1.68 1.45
C GLU A 82 22.85 -1.04 1.85
N VAL A 83 22.31 -0.15 1.00
CA VAL A 83 21.05 0.58 1.27
C VAL A 83 19.87 0.06 0.45
N GLU A 84 20.06 -1.02 -0.32
CA GLU A 84 18.98 -1.63 -1.09
C GLU A 84 17.84 -2.14 -0.20
N GLY A 85 16.62 -1.92 -0.66
CA GLY A 85 15.46 -2.43 0.03
C GLY A 85 14.17 -1.72 -0.32
N SER A 86 13.13 -2.09 0.42
CA SER A 86 11.83 -1.45 0.34
C SER A 86 11.50 -0.81 1.67
N PHE A 87 10.97 0.40 1.58
CA PHE A 87 10.70 1.25 2.71
C PHE A 87 9.22 1.63 2.73
N VAL A 88 8.69 1.70 3.94
CA VAL A 88 7.32 2.09 4.24
C VAL A 88 7.32 3.27 5.18
N SER A 89 6.37 4.19 5.00
CA SER A 89 6.22 5.34 5.90
C SER A 89 6.00 4.89 7.35
N ALA A 90 6.73 5.49 8.29
CA ALA A 90 6.44 5.37 9.72
C ALA A 90 5.11 6.04 10.08
N ARG A 91 4.70 7.06 9.31
CA ARG A 91 3.42 7.78 9.47
C ARG A 91 2.29 7.00 8.79
N ARG A 92 1.94 5.86 9.39
CA ARG A 92 0.94 4.95 8.82
C ARG A 92 -0.07 4.43 9.83
N MET A 93 -1.20 3.96 9.29
CA MET A 93 -2.16 3.20 10.07
C MET A 93 -1.63 1.79 10.28
N HIS A 94 -1.48 1.38 11.54
CA HIS A 94 -1.05 0.02 11.89
C HIS A 94 -2.24 -0.92 12.14
N ASN A 95 -3.42 -0.35 12.37
CA ASN A 95 -4.62 -1.07 12.76
C ASN A 95 -5.73 -0.89 11.72
N SER A 96 -6.55 -1.93 11.56
CA SER A 96 -7.62 -2.08 10.55
C SER A 96 -7.13 -2.27 9.12
N PHE A 97 -8.08 -2.49 8.22
CA PHE A 97 -7.85 -2.61 6.77
C PHE A 97 -7.08 -1.43 6.16
N LEU A 98 -7.02 -0.27 6.83
CA LEU A 98 -6.22 0.87 6.41
C LEU A 98 -4.71 0.59 6.39
N GLU A 99 -4.24 -0.42 7.13
CA GLU A 99 -2.86 -0.89 7.09
C GLU A 99 -2.41 -1.23 5.65
N LEU A 100 -3.31 -1.79 4.84
CA LEU A 100 -3.04 -2.15 3.45
C LEU A 100 -2.57 -0.96 2.60
N TYR A 101 -3.12 0.23 2.84
CA TYR A 101 -2.88 1.40 2.01
C TYR A 101 -1.44 1.88 2.08
N SER A 102 -0.78 1.67 3.22
CA SER A 102 0.62 2.05 3.41
C SER A 102 1.58 1.25 2.54
N TYR A 103 1.16 0.10 2.02
CA TYR A 103 1.95 -0.75 1.14
C TYR A 103 1.67 -0.51 -0.35
N LEU A 104 0.74 0.40 -0.68
CA LEU A 104 0.48 0.80 -2.07
C LEU A 104 1.50 1.82 -2.59
N SER A 105 2.16 2.54 -1.68
CA SER A 105 3.15 3.57 -1.97
C SER A 105 4.49 3.27 -1.30
N LEU A 106 4.97 2.03 -1.45
CA LEU A 106 6.32 1.68 -1.00
C LEU A 106 7.35 2.49 -1.79
N VAL A 107 8.43 2.85 -1.09
CA VAL A 107 9.63 3.39 -1.72
C VAL A 107 10.60 2.25 -1.91
N ASP A 108 11.01 2.00 -3.13
CA ASP A 108 12.00 0.99 -3.48
C ASP A 108 13.33 1.66 -3.79
N VAL A 109 14.40 1.17 -3.20
CA VAL A 109 15.77 1.63 -3.43
C VAL A 109 16.56 0.46 -4.01
N ARG A 110 17.17 0.69 -5.17
CA ARG A 110 17.99 -0.28 -5.88
C ARG A 110 19.33 0.34 -6.25
N ALA A 111 20.42 -0.37 -6.01
CA ALA A 111 21.73 0.05 -6.51
C ALA A 111 21.80 -0.20 -8.02
N VAL A 112 22.21 0.82 -8.76
CA VAL A 112 22.43 0.73 -10.22
C VAL A 112 23.92 0.83 -10.57
N ASP A 113 24.73 1.38 -9.66
CA ASP A 113 26.18 1.44 -9.71
C ASP A 113 26.75 1.48 -8.26
N ASP A 114 28.08 1.53 -8.10
CA ASP A 114 28.76 1.50 -6.80
C ASP A 114 28.33 2.63 -5.85
N ASN A 115 28.03 3.80 -6.41
CA ASN A 115 27.64 5.02 -5.68
C ASN A 115 26.31 5.60 -6.17
N VAL A 116 25.51 4.84 -6.92
CA VAL A 116 24.28 5.34 -7.54
C VAL A 116 23.12 4.43 -7.19
N ILE A 117 22.02 5.04 -6.73
CA ILE A 117 20.76 4.36 -6.46
C ILE A 117 19.65 4.88 -7.39
N GLU A 118 18.76 3.97 -7.76
CA GLU A 118 17.44 4.29 -8.26
C GLU A 118 16.45 4.20 -7.10
N LEU A 119 15.76 5.29 -6.83
CA LEU A 119 14.61 5.35 -5.93
C LEU A 119 13.34 5.32 -6.78
N SER A 120 12.41 4.43 -6.47
CA SER A 120 11.10 4.39 -7.14
C SER A 120 9.94 4.41 -6.15
N MET A 121 8.89 5.15 -6.52
CA MET A 121 7.67 5.30 -5.72
C MET A 121 6.49 5.57 -6.64
N GLY A 122 5.41 4.80 -6.52
CA GLY A 122 4.17 5.06 -7.26
C GLY A 122 4.31 5.04 -8.79
N GLY A 123 5.29 4.31 -9.33
CA GLY A 123 5.58 4.24 -10.76
C GLY A 123 6.45 5.38 -11.30
N GLN A 124 6.91 6.29 -10.44
CA GLN A 124 7.93 7.30 -10.75
C GLN A 124 9.27 6.84 -10.21
N SER A 125 10.36 7.30 -10.82
CA SER A 125 11.72 7.07 -10.33
C SER A 125 12.55 8.34 -10.25
N ALA A 126 13.61 8.25 -9.44
CA ALA A 126 14.66 9.24 -9.31
C ALA A 126 16.01 8.52 -9.24
N THR A 127 17.01 9.08 -9.89
CA THR A 127 18.40 8.66 -9.81
C THR A 127 19.12 9.55 -8.80
N LEU A 128 19.79 8.95 -7.83
CA LEU A 128 20.54 9.68 -6.80
C LEU A 128 21.98 9.17 -6.72
N VAL A 129 22.92 10.11 -6.58
CA VAL A 129 24.35 9.86 -6.50
C VAL A 129 24.82 10.07 -5.07
N GLN A 130 25.63 9.14 -4.56
CA GLN A 130 26.18 9.20 -3.22
C GLN A 130 27.27 10.27 -3.13
N THR A 131 27.07 11.25 -2.24
CA THR A 131 27.99 12.39 -2.07
C THR A 131 28.76 12.31 -0.76
N ARG A 132 28.22 11.58 0.23
CA ARG A 132 28.86 11.25 1.52
C ARG A 132 28.43 9.85 1.95
N PRO A 133 29.09 9.20 2.92
CA PRO A 133 28.66 7.90 3.42
C PRO A 133 27.16 7.88 3.76
N TYR A 134 26.41 7.04 3.04
CA TYR A 134 24.96 6.88 3.18
C TYR A 134 24.11 8.15 2.93
N VAL A 135 24.65 9.13 2.21
CA VAL A 135 23.93 10.34 1.78
C VAL A 135 23.95 10.45 0.26
N PHE A 136 22.77 10.51 -0.33
CA PHE A 136 22.54 10.53 -1.77
C PHE A 136 21.83 11.83 -2.16
N GLU A 137 22.31 12.48 -3.21
CA GLU A 137 21.72 13.69 -3.78
C GLU A 137 21.11 13.35 -5.14
N ARG A 138 19.92 13.88 -5.40
CA ARG A 138 19.14 13.60 -6.60
C ARG A 138 19.78 14.25 -7.82
N ASP A 139 20.09 13.43 -8.81
CA ASP A 139 20.60 13.86 -10.11
C ASP A 139 19.43 14.14 -11.06
N GLU A 140 18.57 13.13 -11.25
CA GLU A 140 17.41 13.18 -12.13
C GLU A 140 16.17 12.62 -11.44
N ALA A 141 14.98 13.13 -11.77
CA ALA A 141 13.71 12.60 -11.25
C ALA A 141 12.51 12.92 -12.13
N GLU A 142 11.46 12.11 -11.98
CA GLU A 142 10.20 12.28 -12.67
C GLU A 142 9.07 12.73 -11.74
N GLY A 143 8.17 13.56 -12.27
CA GLY A 143 6.91 13.92 -11.60
C GLY A 143 7.10 14.50 -10.20
N LEU A 144 6.43 13.90 -9.20
CA LEU A 144 6.43 14.41 -7.82
C LEU A 144 7.82 14.33 -7.18
N LEU A 145 8.63 13.35 -7.58
CA LEU A 145 10.01 13.16 -7.10
C LEU A 145 10.95 14.31 -7.47
N ASN A 146 10.53 15.26 -8.33
CA ASN A 146 11.27 16.51 -8.55
C ASN A 146 11.19 17.49 -7.37
N TYR A 147 10.20 17.33 -6.51
CA TYR A 147 9.92 18.24 -5.39
C TYR A 147 10.18 17.59 -4.02
N ILE A 148 10.42 16.28 -3.99
CA ILE A 148 10.67 15.51 -2.78
C ILE A 148 11.91 14.62 -2.96
N PHE A 149 12.54 14.21 -1.87
CA PHE A 149 13.77 13.39 -1.89
C PHE A 149 14.93 14.02 -2.68
N ASP A 150 15.11 15.34 -2.61
CA ASP A 150 16.26 16.02 -3.21
C ASP A 150 17.59 15.54 -2.59
N MET A 151 17.56 15.27 -1.29
CA MET A 151 18.61 14.56 -0.56
C MET A 151 17.99 13.42 0.25
N VAL A 152 18.62 12.24 0.18
CA VAL A 152 18.25 11.08 0.97
C VAL A 152 19.42 10.69 1.85
N TYR A 153 19.16 10.49 3.14
CA TYR A 153 20.13 9.87 4.04
C TYR A 153 19.60 8.55 4.58
N PHE A 154 20.51 7.61 4.76
CA PHE A 154 20.24 6.32 5.41
C PHE A 154 20.96 6.25 6.74
N GLU A 155 20.24 5.82 7.76
CA GLU A 155 20.80 5.50 9.06
C GLU A 155 21.16 4.01 9.06
N VAL A 156 22.45 3.71 9.00
CA VAL A 156 22.98 2.34 8.95
C VAL A 156 23.67 2.01 10.26
N VAL A 157 23.20 0.94 10.92
CA VAL A 157 23.76 0.44 12.18
C VAL A 157 24.07 -1.04 11.98
N ASP A 158 25.31 -1.45 12.25
CA ASP A 158 25.79 -2.83 12.07
C ASP A 158 25.53 -3.40 10.67
N GLY A 159 25.72 -2.57 9.64
CA GLY A 159 25.52 -2.95 8.23
C GLY A 159 24.06 -3.16 7.84
N ARG A 160 23.11 -2.65 8.63
CA ARG A 160 21.67 -2.70 8.32
C ARG A 160 21.07 -1.30 8.35
N VAL A 161 20.29 -0.98 7.32
CA VAL A 161 19.48 0.23 7.30
C VAL A 161 18.41 0.14 8.39
N GLN A 162 18.37 1.11 9.28
CA GLN A 162 17.35 1.27 10.32
C GLN A 162 16.28 2.28 9.89
N ARG A 163 16.69 3.33 9.16
CA ARG A 163 15.82 4.42 8.73
C ARG A 163 16.34 5.07 7.46
N MET A 164 15.41 5.61 6.68
CA MET A 164 15.67 6.49 5.55
C MET A 164 14.99 7.84 5.83
N SER A 165 15.54 8.93 5.30
CA SER A 165 14.95 10.27 5.38
C SER A 165 13.48 10.29 4.95
N GLY A 166 12.70 11.24 5.47
CA GLY A 166 11.26 11.30 5.21
C GLY A 166 10.42 10.35 6.08
N ASP A 167 10.93 9.96 7.25
CA ASP A 167 10.31 9.01 8.18
C ASP A 167 10.01 7.65 7.54
N LEU A 168 10.93 7.16 6.71
CA LEU A 168 10.82 5.87 6.04
C LEU A 168 11.55 4.78 6.82
N LEU A 169 10.89 3.63 7.00
CA LEU A 169 11.41 2.48 7.72
C LEU A 169 11.49 1.27 6.80
N PRO A 170 12.47 0.36 6.99
CA PRO A 170 12.46 -0.95 6.34
C PRO A 170 11.13 -1.68 6.58
N LEU A 171 10.77 -2.58 5.66
CA LEU A 171 9.55 -3.38 5.81
C LEU A 171 9.54 -4.13 7.16
N PRO A 172 8.45 -4.03 7.95
CA PRO A 172 8.38 -4.68 9.24
C PRO A 172 8.27 -6.20 9.09
N PRO A 173 8.55 -6.95 10.16
CA PRO A 173 8.29 -8.39 10.21
C PRO A 173 6.85 -8.71 9.80
N GLY A 174 6.66 -9.75 8.98
CA GLY A 174 5.34 -10.17 8.49
C GLY A 174 4.78 -9.36 7.31
N ARG A 175 5.54 -8.38 6.79
CA ARG A 175 5.18 -7.60 5.59
C ARG A 175 6.34 -7.54 4.59
N THR A 176 7.08 -8.63 4.47
CA THR A 176 8.20 -8.78 3.54
C THR A 176 7.74 -8.79 2.07
N ARG A 177 8.63 -8.47 1.14
CA ARG A 177 8.36 -8.53 -0.31
C ARG A 177 7.73 -9.85 -0.78
N PRO A 178 8.27 -11.04 -0.42
CA PRO A 178 7.63 -12.31 -0.79
C PRO A 178 6.21 -12.46 -0.25
N TRP A 179 5.95 -11.97 0.97
CA TRP A 179 4.60 -12.01 1.55
C TRP A 179 3.62 -11.07 0.86
N LEU A 180 4.06 -9.86 0.50
CA LEU A 180 3.24 -8.91 -0.26
C LEU A 180 2.88 -9.50 -1.64
N MET A 181 3.85 -10.12 -2.32
CA MET A 181 3.59 -10.82 -3.59
C MET A 181 2.62 -11.99 -3.42
N ALA A 182 2.81 -12.83 -2.39
CA ALA A 182 1.89 -13.92 -2.10
C ALA A 182 0.47 -13.41 -1.80
N SER A 183 0.35 -12.30 -1.07
CA SER A 183 -0.92 -11.64 -0.79
C SER A 183 -1.63 -11.19 -2.06
N ILE A 184 -0.90 -10.58 -3.00
CA ILE A 184 -1.43 -10.16 -4.31
C ILE A 184 -1.89 -11.37 -5.12
N LEU A 185 -1.12 -12.47 -5.14
CA LEU A 185 -1.48 -13.68 -5.88
C LEU A 185 -2.74 -14.34 -5.30
N ILE A 186 -2.83 -14.47 -3.98
CA ILE A 186 -4.02 -15.00 -3.30
C ILE A 186 -5.24 -14.11 -3.59
N ALA A 187 -5.09 -12.79 -3.48
CA ALA A 187 -6.15 -11.84 -3.79
C ALA A 187 -6.60 -11.97 -5.26
N GLY A 188 -5.66 -11.90 -6.21
CA GLY A 188 -5.94 -11.98 -7.64
C GLY A 188 -6.63 -13.28 -8.04
N PHE A 189 -6.16 -14.42 -7.52
CA PHE A 189 -6.83 -15.71 -7.75
C PHE A 189 -8.24 -15.74 -7.16
N SER A 190 -8.43 -15.21 -5.94
CA SER A 190 -9.73 -15.15 -5.28
C SER A 190 -10.72 -14.26 -6.02
N VAL A 191 -10.27 -13.08 -6.48
CA VAL A 191 -11.04 -12.15 -7.32
C VAL A 191 -11.50 -12.85 -8.59
N LEU A 192 -10.56 -13.46 -9.33
CA LEU A 192 -10.87 -14.17 -10.57
C LEU A 192 -11.87 -15.31 -10.33
N TYR A 193 -11.62 -16.13 -9.31
CA TYR A 193 -12.44 -17.28 -8.98
C TYR A 193 -13.88 -16.89 -8.62
N PHE A 194 -14.06 -15.94 -7.70
CA PHE A 194 -15.38 -15.51 -7.23
C PHE A 194 -16.12 -14.57 -8.18
N SER A 195 -15.44 -14.01 -9.18
CA SER A 195 -16.09 -13.28 -10.28
C SER A 195 -16.61 -14.23 -11.36
N VAL A 196 -15.83 -15.24 -11.73
CA VAL A 196 -16.15 -16.16 -12.83
C VAL A 196 -17.08 -17.30 -12.40
N SER A 197 -16.86 -17.90 -11.23
CA SER A 197 -17.63 -19.04 -10.73
C SER A 197 -19.16 -18.83 -10.65
N PRO A 198 -19.69 -17.70 -10.16
CA PRO A 198 -21.15 -17.48 -10.14
C PRO A 198 -21.74 -17.42 -11.56
N VAL A 199 -21.02 -16.85 -12.54
CA VAL A 199 -21.44 -16.82 -13.95
C VAL A 199 -21.50 -18.23 -14.54
N ILE A 200 -20.48 -19.05 -14.28
CA ILE A 200 -20.47 -20.46 -14.71
C ILE A 200 -21.66 -21.22 -14.11
N LEU A 201 -21.95 -21.00 -12.83
CA LEU A 201 -23.08 -21.65 -12.15
C LEU A 201 -24.42 -21.20 -12.73
N LEU A 202 -24.57 -19.92 -13.04
CA LEU A 202 -25.76 -19.37 -13.68
C LEU A 202 -25.98 -20.00 -15.07
N ILE A 203 -24.95 -20.03 -15.92
CA ILE A 203 -25.02 -20.65 -17.25
C ILE A 203 -25.39 -22.13 -17.15
N LYS A 204 -24.78 -22.88 -16.22
CA LYS A 204 -25.11 -24.29 -15.98
C LYS A 204 -26.55 -24.48 -15.51
N LYS A 205 -27.07 -23.57 -14.67
CA LYS A 205 -28.47 -23.59 -14.21
C LYS A 205 -29.43 -23.38 -15.39
N LEU A 206 -29.15 -22.43 -16.27
CA LEU A 206 -29.98 -22.11 -17.43
C LEU A 206 -29.97 -23.22 -18.50
N ARG A 207 -28.83 -23.88 -18.71
CA ARG A 207 -28.69 -24.97 -19.71
C ARG A 207 -29.18 -26.33 -19.22
N SER A 208 -29.39 -26.51 -17.92
CA SER A 208 -29.73 -27.81 -17.32
C SER A 208 -31.24 -28.10 -17.40
N LYS A 209 -31.67 -28.92 -18.37
CA LYS A 209 -33.05 -29.44 -18.48
C LYS A 209 -33.32 -30.76 -17.75
N ARG A 210 -32.31 -31.37 -17.10
CA ARG A 210 -32.43 -32.71 -16.48
C ARG A 210 -32.67 -32.65 -14.96
N ARG A 211 -33.55 -33.53 -14.46
CA ARG A 211 -33.72 -33.80 -13.02
C ARG A 211 -32.40 -34.31 -12.44
N THR A 212 -31.94 -33.67 -11.36
CA THR A 212 -30.71 -34.05 -10.64
C THR A 212 -31.05 -35.03 -9.53
N SER A 213 -30.17 -36.00 -9.26
CA SER A 213 -30.31 -36.87 -8.07
C SER A 213 -30.33 -36.03 -6.80
N TYR A 214 -31.05 -36.53 -5.77
CA TYR A 214 -31.20 -35.89 -4.45
C TYR A 214 -29.85 -35.46 -3.86
N ASP A 215 -28.85 -36.34 -3.85
CA ASP A 215 -27.52 -36.05 -3.29
C ASP A 215 -26.76 -34.98 -4.08
N THR A 216 -26.94 -34.96 -5.40
CA THR A 216 -26.33 -33.97 -6.30
C THR A 216 -27.02 -32.61 -6.16
N PHE A 217 -28.29 -32.58 -5.77
CA PHE A 217 -29.05 -31.36 -5.55
C PHE A 217 -28.53 -30.58 -4.34
N TYR A 218 -28.39 -31.22 -3.17
CA TYR A 218 -27.89 -30.55 -1.96
C TYR A 218 -26.43 -30.10 -2.12
N TRP A 219 -25.58 -30.93 -2.71
CA TRP A 219 -24.20 -30.52 -3.02
C TRP A 219 -24.17 -29.28 -3.93
N ARG A 220 -24.97 -29.25 -5.01
CA ARG A 220 -25.06 -28.08 -5.89
C ARG A 220 -25.55 -26.84 -5.15
N ARG A 221 -26.52 -27.00 -4.24
CA ARG A 221 -27.08 -25.90 -3.45
C ARG A 221 -26.04 -25.31 -2.49
N TYR A 222 -25.36 -26.14 -1.70
CA TYR A 222 -24.34 -25.66 -0.77
C TYR A 222 -23.14 -25.03 -1.48
N MET A 223 -22.68 -25.63 -2.58
CA MET A 223 -21.62 -25.04 -3.40
C MET A 223 -22.02 -23.72 -4.05
N GLY A 224 -23.26 -23.63 -4.56
CA GLY A 224 -23.79 -22.39 -5.11
C GLY A 224 -23.87 -21.29 -4.06
N LEU A 225 -24.40 -21.60 -2.87
CA LEU A 225 -24.46 -20.65 -1.75
C LEU A 225 -23.06 -20.24 -1.27
N LEU A 226 -22.11 -21.17 -1.20
CA LEU A 226 -20.74 -20.86 -0.78
C LEU A 226 -20.06 -19.94 -1.80
N THR A 227 -20.24 -20.20 -3.09
CA THR A 227 -19.71 -19.33 -4.15
C THR A 227 -20.33 -17.94 -4.08
N LEU A 228 -21.66 -17.84 -3.93
CA LEU A 228 -22.35 -16.55 -3.78
C LEU A 228 -21.91 -15.81 -2.52
N THR A 229 -21.66 -16.52 -1.42
CA THR A 229 -21.15 -15.93 -0.18
C THR A 229 -19.73 -15.37 -0.40
N GLY A 230 -18.85 -16.13 -1.06
CA GLY A 230 -17.51 -15.65 -1.42
C GLY A 230 -17.56 -14.44 -2.37
N THR A 231 -18.47 -14.42 -3.35
CA THR A 231 -18.72 -13.26 -4.22
C THR A 231 -19.22 -12.05 -3.42
N ALA A 232 -20.09 -12.26 -2.42
CA ALA A 232 -20.57 -11.18 -1.54
C ALA A 232 -19.45 -10.61 -0.66
N VAL A 233 -18.59 -11.46 -0.09
CA VAL A 233 -17.39 -11.03 0.65
C VAL A 233 -16.48 -10.22 -0.27
N LEU A 234 -16.22 -10.71 -1.49
CA LEU A 234 -15.42 -10.01 -2.48
C LEU A 234 -16.01 -8.62 -2.80
N ALA A 235 -17.30 -8.57 -3.14
CA ALA A 235 -17.96 -7.32 -3.50
C ALA A 235 -17.98 -6.31 -2.35
N ASN A 236 -18.26 -6.75 -1.13
CA ASN A 236 -18.27 -5.89 0.05
C ASN A 236 -16.89 -5.26 0.32
N ASN A 237 -15.82 -6.06 0.25
CA ASN A 237 -14.47 -5.57 0.51
C ASN A 237 -13.89 -4.77 -0.68
N ALA A 238 -14.26 -5.11 -1.92
CA ALA A 238 -13.93 -4.29 -3.09
C ALA A 238 -14.60 -2.91 -3.01
N LEU A 239 -15.86 -2.84 -2.58
CA LEU A 239 -16.56 -1.58 -2.36
C LEU A 239 -15.94 -0.78 -1.22
N LEU A 240 -15.56 -1.43 -0.11
CA LEU A 240 -14.83 -0.80 0.98
C LEU A 240 -13.53 -0.15 0.49
N ILE A 241 -12.71 -0.91 -0.25
CA ILE A 241 -11.44 -0.42 -0.79
C ILE A 241 -11.67 0.74 -1.76
N ALA A 242 -12.62 0.59 -2.69
CA ALA A 242 -12.95 1.63 -3.66
C ALA A 242 -13.43 2.92 -3.00
N ARG A 243 -14.28 2.84 -1.96
CA ARG A 243 -14.79 4.03 -1.26
C ARG A 243 -13.67 4.85 -0.62
N MET A 244 -12.66 4.18 -0.05
CA MET A 244 -11.50 4.83 0.56
C MET A 244 -10.47 5.31 -0.47
N LEU A 245 -10.32 4.62 -1.62
CA LEU A 245 -9.45 5.08 -2.70
C LEU A 245 -10.01 6.31 -3.42
N ILE A 246 -11.34 6.39 -3.58
CA ILE A 246 -12.01 7.52 -4.21
C ILE A 246 -11.98 8.76 -3.31
N ASP A 247 -12.12 8.58 -2.00
CA ASP A 247 -12.11 9.64 -1.00
C ASP A 247 -11.43 9.12 0.27
N ASN A 248 -10.16 9.48 0.42
CA ASN A 248 -9.32 9.07 1.54
C ASN A 248 -9.58 9.88 2.83
N TYR A 249 -10.43 10.91 2.78
CA TYR A 249 -10.85 11.70 3.94
C TYR A 249 -12.12 11.17 4.61
N ARG A 250 -12.68 10.06 4.12
CA ARG A 250 -13.82 9.40 4.75
C ARG A 250 -13.48 8.97 6.17
N SER A 251 -14.37 9.32 7.11
CA SER A 251 -14.29 8.80 8.47
C SER A 251 -14.57 7.30 8.52
N PHE A 252 -13.93 6.60 9.46
CA PHE A 252 -14.13 5.18 9.67
C PHE A 252 -15.61 4.82 9.91
N ALA A 253 -16.38 5.70 10.57
CA ALA A 253 -17.81 5.51 10.82
C ALA A 253 -18.62 5.29 9.53
N GLN A 254 -18.28 5.99 8.44
CA GLN A 254 -18.99 5.86 7.15
C GLN A 254 -18.77 4.51 6.45
N VAL A 255 -17.64 3.86 6.75
CA VAL A 255 -17.22 2.59 6.13
C VAL A 255 -17.32 1.40 7.08
N ARG A 256 -17.57 1.64 8.38
CA ARG A 256 -17.73 0.64 9.43
C ARG A 256 -18.72 -0.47 9.06
N ILE A 257 -19.79 -0.14 8.35
CA ILE A 257 -20.80 -1.12 7.92
C ILE A 257 -20.20 -2.26 7.09
N HIS A 258 -19.18 -1.98 6.27
CA HIS A 258 -18.51 -3.01 5.47
C HIS A 258 -17.75 -4.00 6.36
N VAL A 259 -17.06 -3.52 7.38
CA VAL A 259 -16.38 -4.36 8.38
C VAL A 259 -17.41 -5.20 9.15
N LEU A 260 -18.53 -4.59 9.56
CA LEU A 260 -19.60 -5.28 10.28
C LEU A 260 -20.27 -6.38 9.43
N ILE A 261 -20.47 -6.16 8.14
CA ILE A 261 -21.05 -7.15 7.21
C ILE A 261 -20.12 -8.35 7.01
N ASN A 262 -18.81 -8.20 7.17
CA ASN A 262 -17.88 -9.32 7.03
C ASN A 262 -18.13 -10.42 8.07
N TYR A 263 -18.52 -10.09 9.32
CA TYR A 263 -18.80 -11.10 10.35
C TYR A 263 -19.89 -12.11 9.97
N PRO A 264 -21.14 -11.70 9.66
CA PRO A 264 -22.18 -12.65 9.27
C PRO A 264 -21.83 -13.38 7.96
N LEU A 265 -21.13 -12.75 7.02
CA LEU A 265 -20.69 -13.42 5.78
C LEU A 265 -19.67 -14.53 6.06
N PHE A 266 -18.70 -14.33 6.95
CA PHE A 266 -17.75 -15.38 7.32
C PHE A 266 -18.37 -16.48 8.16
N VAL A 267 -19.29 -16.15 9.07
CA VAL A 267 -20.08 -17.17 9.79
C VAL A 267 -20.86 -18.03 8.80
N LEU A 268 -21.55 -17.40 7.84
CA LEU A 268 -22.27 -18.11 6.79
C LEU A 268 -21.33 -19.00 5.95
N ALA A 269 -20.15 -18.49 5.57
CA ALA A 269 -19.16 -19.26 4.84
C ALA A 269 -18.67 -20.48 5.63
N ALA A 270 -18.38 -20.33 6.92
CA ALA A 270 -17.96 -21.43 7.79
C ALA A 270 -19.05 -22.50 7.91
N VAL A 271 -20.31 -22.11 8.10
CA VAL A 271 -21.46 -23.03 8.14
C VAL A 271 -21.62 -23.76 6.80
N LEU A 272 -21.47 -23.08 5.67
CA LEU A 272 -21.59 -23.68 4.34
C LEU A 272 -20.42 -24.62 4.01
N ILE A 273 -19.20 -24.31 4.44
CA ILE A 273 -18.05 -25.21 4.35
C ILE A 273 -18.33 -26.48 5.14
N LEU A 274 -18.77 -26.36 6.40
CA LEU A 274 -19.11 -27.52 7.24
C LEU A 274 -20.22 -28.36 6.61
N ALA A 275 -21.31 -27.73 6.17
CA ALA A 275 -22.42 -28.42 5.50
C ALA A 275 -21.95 -29.17 4.24
N THR A 276 -21.05 -28.57 3.46
CA THR A 276 -20.45 -29.20 2.28
C THR A 276 -19.61 -30.43 2.66
N ILE A 277 -18.77 -30.34 3.70
CA ILE A 277 -17.92 -31.44 4.15
C ILE A 277 -18.79 -32.61 4.68
N LEU A 278 -19.83 -32.30 5.45
CA LEU A 278 -20.77 -33.32 5.94
C LEU A 278 -21.53 -34.00 4.80
N GLN A 279 -21.97 -33.23 3.80
CA GLN A 279 -22.64 -33.77 2.63
C GLN A 279 -21.70 -34.60 1.75
N TRP A 280 -20.43 -34.21 1.62
CA TRP A 280 -19.41 -34.97 0.88
C TRP A 280 -19.35 -36.41 1.38
N ARG A 281 -19.38 -36.64 2.71
CA ARG A 281 -19.30 -37.99 3.29
C ARG A 281 -20.48 -38.88 2.88
N ARG A 282 -21.61 -38.29 2.49
CA ARG A 282 -22.84 -39.00 2.12
C ARG A 282 -23.02 -39.13 0.60
N SER A 283 -22.45 -38.22 -0.18
CA SER A 283 -22.64 -38.15 -1.64
C SER A 283 -21.55 -38.86 -2.44
N ARG A 284 -21.93 -39.63 -3.46
CA ARG A 284 -20.99 -40.15 -4.48
C ARG A 284 -20.64 -39.07 -5.51
N LEU A 285 -19.65 -38.23 -5.19
CA LEU A 285 -19.16 -37.16 -6.07
C LEU A 285 -18.17 -37.68 -7.14
N THR A 286 -18.25 -37.14 -8.35
CA THR A 286 -17.27 -37.42 -9.41
C THR A 286 -15.92 -36.74 -9.11
N ARG A 287 -14.84 -37.18 -9.78
CA ARG A 287 -13.50 -36.57 -9.61
C ARG A 287 -13.51 -35.05 -9.84
N GLY A 288 -14.20 -34.58 -10.87
CA GLY A 288 -14.32 -33.15 -11.16
C GLY A 288 -15.11 -32.37 -10.10
N GLN A 289 -16.17 -32.95 -9.54
CA GLN A 289 -16.94 -32.32 -8.46
C GLN A 289 -16.13 -32.22 -7.16
N LYS A 290 -15.34 -33.25 -6.83
CA LYS A 290 -14.42 -33.24 -5.69
C LYS A 290 -13.36 -32.16 -5.85
N PHE A 291 -12.72 -32.09 -7.01
CA PHE A 291 -11.74 -31.06 -7.33
C PHE A 291 -12.34 -29.66 -7.16
N TRP A 292 -13.48 -29.39 -7.80
CA TRP A 292 -14.12 -28.08 -7.71
C TRP A 292 -14.51 -27.71 -6.27
N THR A 293 -15.01 -28.67 -5.49
CA THR A 293 -15.33 -28.47 -4.07
C THR A 293 -14.11 -28.10 -3.25
N LEU A 294 -12.99 -28.82 -3.43
CA LEU A 294 -11.74 -28.52 -2.73
C LEU A 294 -11.20 -27.15 -3.13
N THR A 295 -11.24 -26.80 -4.41
CA THR A 295 -10.86 -25.48 -4.89
C THR A 295 -11.72 -24.39 -4.25
N THR A 296 -13.06 -24.52 -4.23
CA THR A 296 -13.93 -23.51 -3.61
C THR A 296 -13.61 -23.31 -2.13
N ILE A 297 -13.46 -24.41 -1.37
CA ILE A 297 -13.16 -24.34 0.06
C ILE A 297 -11.79 -23.72 0.27
N PHE A 298 -10.78 -24.16 -0.46
CA PHE A 298 -9.42 -23.63 -0.36
C PHE A 298 -9.37 -22.13 -0.70
N THR A 299 -9.98 -21.70 -1.80
CA THR A 299 -10.04 -20.29 -2.18
C THR A 299 -10.76 -19.46 -1.11
N MET A 300 -11.88 -19.96 -0.57
CA MET A 300 -12.62 -19.24 0.47
C MET A 300 -11.80 -19.09 1.76
N LEU A 301 -11.12 -20.15 2.20
CA LEU A 301 -10.27 -20.12 3.40
C LEU A 301 -9.04 -19.23 3.19
N ALA A 302 -8.37 -19.33 2.03
CA ALA A 302 -7.24 -18.49 1.70
C ALA A 302 -7.64 -17.01 1.64
N PHE A 303 -8.79 -16.69 1.04
CA PHE A 303 -9.28 -15.32 0.98
C PHE A 303 -9.70 -14.79 2.35
N ALA A 304 -10.39 -15.59 3.17
CA ALA A 304 -10.74 -15.23 4.53
C ALA A 304 -9.50 -15.00 5.40
N GLY A 305 -8.50 -15.88 5.30
CA GLY A 305 -7.23 -15.74 6.00
C GLY A 305 -6.47 -14.49 5.58
N LEU A 306 -6.48 -14.17 4.27
CA LEU A 306 -5.88 -12.95 3.75
C LEU A 306 -6.58 -11.70 4.33
N LEU A 307 -7.91 -11.64 4.29
CA LEU A 307 -8.69 -10.53 4.84
C LEU A 307 -8.49 -10.36 6.35
N ALA A 308 -8.39 -11.46 7.10
CA ALA A 308 -8.07 -11.43 8.52
C ALA A 308 -6.64 -10.90 8.78
N ASN A 309 -5.65 -11.37 8.04
CA ASN A 309 -4.26 -10.90 8.16
C ASN A 309 -4.12 -9.40 7.85
N TRP A 310 -4.89 -8.90 6.88
CA TRP A 310 -4.98 -7.48 6.54
C TRP A 310 -6.03 -6.73 7.36
N GLN A 311 -6.51 -7.31 8.46
CA GLN A 311 -7.35 -6.63 9.45
C GLN A 311 -8.69 -6.07 8.91
N PHE A 312 -9.27 -6.68 7.87
CA PHE A 312 -10.61 -6.37 7.36
C PHE A 312 -11.76 -6.78 8.30
N LEU A 313 -11.40 -7.37 9.45
CA LEU A 313 -12.28 -7.78 10.53
C LEU A 313 -12.07 -6.97 11.82
N THR A 314 -11.17 -6.00 11.81
CA THR A 314 -10.86 -5.21 12.99
C THR A 314 -11.70 -3.94 12.99
N LEU A 315 -12.49 -3.75 14.04
CA LEU A 315 -13.16 -2.49 14.32
C LEU A 315 -12.18 -1.56 15.03
N LEU A 316 -12.06 -0.32 14.54
CA LEU A 316 -11.44 0.74 15.33
C LEU A 316 -12.42 1.14 16.44
N ALA A 317 -11.93 1.14 17.67
CA ALA A 317 -12.66 1.63 18.84
C ALA A 317 -12.77 3.15 18.81
#